data_AF-A0A1X2HMJ8-F1
#
_entry.id   AF-A0A1X2HMJ8-F1
#
_cell.length_a   1.000
_cell.length_b   1.000
_cell.length_c   1.000
_cell.angle_alpha   90.00
_cell.angle_beta   90.00
_cell.angle_gamma   90.00
#
_symmetry.space_group_name_H-M   'P 1'
#
loop_
_entity.id
_entity.type
_entity.pdbx_description
1 polymer ?
#
loop_
_entity_poly.entity_id
_entity_poly.type
_entity_poly.pdbx_seq_one_letter_code
_entity_poly.pdbx_strand_id
1 'polypeptide(L)'
;LEVPFSSERLASIAMQVLNVDKELKTDQTKRSLTTNGEGTLIAQFDSVSARMLRVSVNSFMDMLNMVTRTANEFDVVGQGIQQ
;
A
#
# COMPACT_ATOMS: atom_id res chain seq x y z
N LEU A 1 -3.27 -7.79 6.12
CA LEU A 1 -3.43 -7.91 4.66
C LEU A 1 -2.04 -7.96 4.05
N GLU A 2 -1.80 -8.89 3.15
CA GLU A 2 -0.51 -9.06 2.47
C GLU A 2 -0.71 -8.87 0.98
N VAL A 3 0.13 -8.03 0.36
CA VAL A 3 0.05 -7.67 -1.04
C VAL A 3 1.41 -7.93 -1.69
N PRO A 4 1.56 -9.01 -2.48
CA PRO A 4 2.80 -9.29 -3.18
C PRO A 4 2.96 -8.35 -4.37
N PHE A 5 4.17 -7.80 -4.54
CA PHE A 5 4.61 -7.01 -5.68
C PHE A 5 5.71 -7.75 -6.44
N SER A 6 5.94 -7.38 -7.70
CA SER A 6 6.97 -8.00 -8.55
C SER A 6 8.41 -7.76 -8.10
N SER A 7 8.66 -6.78 -7.22
CA SER A 7 9.97 -6.53 -6.63
C SER A 7 9.87 -5.85 -5.26
N GLU A 8 10.92 -6.00 -4.45
CA GLU A 8 11.10 -5.28 -3.18
C GLU A 8 11.05 -3.76 -3.37
N ARG A 9 11.65 -3.26 -4.46
CA ARG A 9 11.63 -1.84 -4.81
C ARG A 9 10.20 -1.32 -4.96
N LEU A 10 9.36 -2.05 -5.70
CA LEU A 10 7.95 -1.66 -5.90
C LEU A 10 7.16 -1.72 -4.60
N ALA A 11 7.36 -2.76 -3.79
CA ALA A 11 6.72 -2.87 -2.48
C ALA A 11 7.12 -1.69 -1.55
N SER A 12 8.38 -1.29 -1.55
CA SER A 12 8.89 -0.16 -0.76
C SER A 12 8.33 1.18 -1.26
N ILE A 13 8.27 1.41 -2.57
CA ILE A 13 7.65 2.61 -3.15
C ILE A 13 6.17 2.66 -2.79
N ALA A 14 5.44 1.55 -2.98
CA ALA A 14 4.02 1.48 -2.63
C ALA A 14 3.79 1.74 -1.14
N MET A 15 4.61 1.17 -0.26
CA MET A 15 4.57 1.44 1.18
C MET A 15 4.73 2.93 1.47
N GLN A 16 5.73 3.59 0.88
CA GLN A 16 6.00 5.01 1.11
C GLN A 16 4.83 5.88 0.66
N VAL A 17 4.28 5.63 -0.53
CA VAL A 17 3.15 6.39 -1.08
C VAL A 17 1.89 6.20 -0.21
N LEU A 18 1.59 4.97 0.19
CA LEU A 18 0.40 4.65 0.99
C LEU A 18 0.51 5.08 2.47
N ASN A 19 1.72 5.37 2.95
CA ASN A 19 1.96 5.83 4.32
C ASN A 19 1.77 7.35 4.50
N VAL A 20 1.83 8.13 3.41
CA VAL A 20 1.61 9.58 3.46
C VAL A 20 0.16 9.93 3.82
N ASP A 21 -0.79 9.11 3.38
CA ASP A 21 -2.22 9.31 3.64
C ASP A 21 -2.62 8.67 4.98
N LYS A 22 -2.39 9.41 6.06
CA LYS A 22 -2.79 8.98 7.40
C LYS A 22 -4.31 9.09 7.53
N GLU A 23 -4.91 8.07 8.15
CA GLU A 23 -6.35 8.04 8.37
C GLU A 23 -6.85 9.30 9.11
N LEU A 24 -7.88 9.95 8.55
CA LEU A 24 -8.54 11.15 9.09
C LEU A 24 -9.08 10.96 10.53
N LYS A 25 -9.19 9.72 11.02
CA LYS A 25 -9.67 9.37 12.36
C LYS A 25 -8.77 8.31 13.00
N THR A 26 -7.54 8.69 13.32
CA THR A 26 -6.54 7.87 14.02
C THR A 26 -7.00 7.31 15.37
N ASP A 27 -8.05 7.89 15.97
CA ASP A 27 -8.67 7.40 17.21
C ASP A 27 -9.55 6.15 16.99
N GLN A 28 -10.08 5.97 15.78
CA GLN A 28 -11.05 4.90 15.47
C GLN A 28 -10.44 3.72 14.69
N THR A 29 -9.45 4.01 13.84
CA THR A 29 -8.69 3.00 13.10
C THR A 29 -7.24 3.44 13.03
N LYS A 30 -6.34 2.49 13.29
CA LYS A 30 -4.90 2.62 13.12
C LYS A 30 -4.47 1.65 12.04
N ARG A 31 -3.64 2.13 11.12
CA ARG A 31 -3.00 1.33 10.08
C ARG A 31 -1.48 1.41 10.23
N SER A 32 -0.81 0.27 10.18
CA SER A 32 0.66 0.20 10.04
C SER A 32 1.03 -0.54 8.77
N LEU A 33 2.00 -0.01 8.04
CA LEU A 33 2.53 -0.58 6.80
C LEU A 33 3.98 -0.99 7.00
N THR A 34 4.31 -2.22 6.60
CA THR A 34 5.69 -2.75 6.61
C THR A 34 5.94 -3.54 5.32
N THR A 35 7.19 -3.85 5.02
CA THR A 35 7.55 -4.79 3.95
C THR A 35 8.36 -5.94 4.54
N ASN A 36 8.24 -7.13 3.95
CA ASN A 36 8.98 -8.31 4.42
C ASN A 36 10.36 -8.48 3.76
N GLY A 37 10.81 -7.52 2.96
CA GLY A 37 12.07 -7.61 2.19
C GLY A 37 12.01 -8.53 0.96
N GLU A 38 10.92 -9.29 0.77
CA GLU A 38 10.73 -10.22 -0.36
C GLU A 38 9.73 -9.66 -1.39
N GLY A 39 9.49 -8.36 -1.39
CA GLY A 39 8.51 -7.74 -2.29
C GLY A 39 7.05 -7.84 -1.81
N THR A 40 6.79 -8.21 -0.55
CA THR A 40 5.42 -8.19 -0.01
C THR A 40 5.20 -6.98 0.90
N LEU A 41 4.14 -6.21 0.60
CA LEU A 41 3.62 -5.16 1.47
C LEU A 41 2.66 -5.76 2.49
N ILE A 42 2.90 -5.49 3.76
CA ILE A 42 2.05 -5.93 4.88
C ILE A 42 1.32 -4.71 5.43
N ALA A 43 -0.01 -4.76 5.40
CA ALA A 43 -0.89 -3.77 6.00
C ALA A 43 -1.66 -4.38 7.17
N GLN A 44 -1.38 -3.88 8.37
CA GLN A 44 -2.07 -4.25 9.61
C GLN A 44 -3.04 -3.13 10.01
N PHE A 45 -4.25 -3.53 10.41
CA PHE A 45 -5.31 -2.60 10.78
C PHE A 45 -5.83 -2.96 12.17
N ASP A 46 -5.88 -1.97 13.04
CA ASP A 46 -6.49 -2.06 14.36
C ASP A 46 -7.63 -1.05 14.42
N SER A 47 -8.86 -1.53 14.62
CA SER A 47 -10.04 -0.66 14.60
C SER A 47 -10.99 -0.99 15.74
N VAL A 48 -11.67 0.03 16.27
CA VAL A 48 -12.62 -0.10 17.38
C VAL A 48 -13.92 -0.82 16.99
N SER A 49 -14.20 -0.95 15.69
CA SER A 49 -15.38 -1.68 15.21
C SER A 49 -15.22 -2.22 13.79
N ALA A 50 -15.93 -3.29 13.47
CA ALA A 50 -15.96 -3.86 12.11
C ALA A 50 -16.45 -2.86 11.05
N ARG A 51 -17.33 -1.92 11.42
CA ARG A 51 -17.80 -0.86 10.51
C ARG A 51 -16.67 0.09 10.12
N MET A 52 -15.89 0.56 11.10
CA MET A 52 -14.76 1.46 10.85
C MET A 52 -13.62 0.74 10.12
N LEU A 53 -13.36 -0.52 10.46
CA LEU A 53 -12.42 -1.37 9.72
C LEU A 53 -12.81 -1.47 8.25
N ARG A 54 -14.08 -1.77 7.93
CA ARG A 54 -14.56 -1.88 6.54
C ARG A 54 -14.34 -0.58 5.76
N VAL A 55 -14.64 0.57 6.36
CA VAL A 55 -14.45 1.87 5.71
C VAL A 55 -12.97 2.15 5.43
N SER A 56 -12.09 1.92 6.42
CA SER A 56 -10.65 2.14 6.28
C SER A 56 -10.03 1.17 5.25
N VAL A 57 -10.37 -0.12 5.31
CA VAL A 57 -9.86 -1.13 4.37
C VAL A 57 -10.31 -0.81 2.94
N ASN A 58 -11.56 -0.42 2.73
CA ASN A 58 -12.04 -0.05 1.39
C ASN A 58 -11.27 1.16 0.83
N SER A 59 -11.14 2.22 1.64
CA SER A 59 -10.36 3.41 1.25
C SER A 59 -8.90 3.07 0.93
N PHE A 60 -8.29 2.18 1.72
CA PHE A 60 -6.93 1.70 1.48
C PHE A 60 -6.83 0.92 0.16
N MET A 61 -7.79 0.05 -0.14
CA MET A 61 -7.80 -0.73 -1.39
C MET A 61 -7.97 0.16 -2.62
N ASP A 62 -8.76 1.23 -2.54
CA ASP A 62 -8.91 2.20 -3.63
C ASP A 62 -7.58 2.91 -3.93
N MET A 63 -6.87 3.36 -2.88
CA MET A 63 -5.53 3.93 -3.03
C MET A 63 -4.53 2.90 -3.54
N LEU A 64 -4.55 1.67 -3.02
CA LEU A 64 -3.67 0.59 -3.46
C LEU A 64 -3.87 0.32 -4.95
N ASN A 65 -5.11 0.25 -5.43
CA ASN A 65 -5.43 0.10 -6.85
C ASN A 65 -4.87 1.25 -7.70
N MET A 66 -4.92 2.49 -7.20
CA MET A 66 -4.32 3.63 -7.88
C MET A 66 -2.79 3.52 -7.95
N VAL A 67 -2.15 3.16 -6.84
CA VAL A 67 -0.70 2.98 -6.76
C VAL A 67 -0.22 1.84 -7.64
N THR A 68 -0.90 0.70 -7.64
CA THR A 68 -0.52 -0.46 -8.47
C THR A 68 -0.70 -0.18 -9.95
N ARG A 69 -1.76 0.51 -10.36
CA ARG A 69 -1.94 0.97 -11.75
C ARG A 69 -0.83 1.94 -12.16
N THR A 70 -0.53 2.91 -11.32
CA THR A 70 0.55 3.88 -11.57
C THR A 70 1.90 3.17 -11.66
N ALA A 71 2.20 2.27 -10.73
CA ALA A 71 3.40 1.46 -10.79
C ALA A 71 3.46 0.67 -12.10
N ASN A 72 2.39 -0.02 -12.50
CA ASN A 72 2.37 -0.80 -13.74
C ASN A 72 2.57 0.06 -15.01
N GLU A 73 1.98 1.25 -15.06
CA GLU A 73 2.11 2.17 -16.21
C GLU A 73 3.49 2.81 -16.31
N PHE A 74 4.18 3.03 -15.18
CA PHE A 74 5.45 3.77 -15.13
C PHE A 74 6.68 2.89 -14.82
N ASP A 75 6.52 1.64 -14.38
CA ASP A 75 7.64 0.72 -14.10
C ASP A 75 8.36 0.30 -15.40
N VAL A 76 7.70 0.40 -16.57
CA VAL A 76 8.35 0.26 -17.88
C VAL A 76 9.43 1.31 -18.14
N VAL A 77 9.35 2.50 -17.51
CA VAL A 77 10.35 3.57 -17.68
C VAL A 77 11.68 3.24 -16.98
N GLY A 78 11.67 2.34 -16.00
CA GLY A 78 12.88 1.86 -15.32
C GLY A 78 13.67 0.79 -16.09
N GLN A 79 13.04 0.10 -17.04
CA GLN A 79 13.68 -0.97 -17.82
C GLN A 79 14.31 -0.49 -19.15
N GLY A 80 14.11 0.78 -19.52
CA GLY A 80 14.54 1.34 -20.80
C GLY A 80 15.92 2.03 -20.84
N ILE A 81 16.75 1.93 -19.79
CA ILE A 81 18.10 2.57 -19.77
C ILE A 81 19.25 1.56 -19.75
N GLN A 82 18.99 0.32 -20.17
CA GLN A 82 20.02 -0.62 -20.57
C GLN A 82 19.55 -1.23 -21.88
N GLN A 83 19.98 -0.68 -23.02
CA GLN A 83 20.49 -1.37 -24.22
C GLN A 83 20.94 -0.33 -25.24
#